data_AF-A0A961GTK2-F1
#
_entry.id   AF-A0A961GTK2-F1
#
_cell.length_a   1.000
_cell.length_b   1.000
_cell.length_c   1.000
_cell.angle_alpha   90.00
_cell.angle_beta   90.00
_cell.angle_gamma   90.00
#
_symmetry.space_group_name_H-M   'P 1'
#
loop_
_entity.id
_entity.type
_entity.pdbx_description
1 polymer ?
#
loop_
_entity_poly.entity_id
_entity_poly.type
_entity_poly.pdbx_seq_one_letter_code
_entity_poly.pdbx_strand_id
1 'polypeptide(L)'
;MARRSDKPVTPRPGILWRLCVMGGLGTMIAVSVDDNAWEAFDDATGGTVDRDTIRAATGATVGLHVLEALISWIIARRAGLDRPRRWALSTLLWGFPVHRRLRKARRMELAA
;
A
#
# COMPACT_ATOMS: atom_id res chain seq x y z
N MET A 1 18.83 -31.53 -6.73
CA MET A 1 17.66 -30.63 -6.79
C MET A 1 17.65 -29.75 -5.55
N ALA A 2 17.96 -28.45 -5.69
CA ALA A 2 18.09 -27.55 -4.54
C ALA A 2 16.71 -27.22 -3.94
N ARG A 3 16.58 -27.42 -2.61
CA ARG A 3 15.39 -27.11 -1.80
C ARG A 3 15.04 -25.63 -1.96
N ARG A 4 13.83 -25.35 -2.43
CA ARG A 4 13.28 -23.99 -2.55
C ARG A 4 13.30 -23.36 -1.15
N SER A 5 14.09 -22.29 -0.97
CA SER A 5 14.27 -21.55 0.28
C SER A 5 13.07 -21.61 1.22
N ASP A 6 13.21 -22.32 2.35
CA ASP A 6 12.23 -22.50 3.45
C ASP A 6 11.89 -21.18 4.19
N LYS A 7 12.25 -20.02 3.64
CA LYS A 7 11.98 -18.74 4.28
C LYS A 7 10.51 -18.37 4.08
N PRO A 8 9.73 -18.15 5.16
CA PRO A 8 8.35 -17.74 5.04
C PRO A 8 8.25 -16.41 4.28
N VAL A 9 7.34 -16.34 3.30
CA VAL A 9 7.14 -15.14 2.49
C VAL A 9 6.55 -14.05 3.36
N THR A 10 7.33 -12.99 3.59
CA THR A 10 6.86 -11.87 4.41
C THR A 10 5.96 -10.93 3.61
N PRO A 11 4.88 -10.41 4.22
CA PRO A 11 3.94 -9.50 3.56
C PRO A 11 4.47 -8.06 3.47
N ARG A 12 5.71 -7.78 3.89
CA ARG A 12 6.24 -6.41 3.95
C ARG A 12 7.24 -6.14 2.81
N PRO A 13 7.16 -5.00 2.12
CA PRO A 13 8.16 -4.57 1.15
C PRO A 13 9.44 -4.05 1.83
N GLY A 14 10.47 -3.80 1.02
CA GLY A 14 11.75 -3.26 1.48
C GLY A 14 11.65 -1.82 2.01
N ILE A 15 12.65 -1.37 2.77
CA ILE A 15 12.63 -0.08 3.48
C ILE A 15 12.46 1.12 2.55
N LEU A 16 13.12 1.12 1.38
CA LEU A 16 13.05 2.21 0.42
C LEU A 16 11.60 2.47 -0.04
N TRP A 17 10.87 1.41 -0.36
CA TRP A 17 9.46 1.52 -0.73
C TRP A 17 8.61 2.08 0.41
N ARG A 18 8.89 1.65 1.64
CA ARG A 18 8.15 2.13 2.82
C ARG A 18 8.34 3.63 3.02
N LEU A 19 9.57 4.12 2.84
CA LEU A 19 9.87 5.55 2.91
C LEU A 19 9.17 6.34 1.79
N CYS A 20 9.19 5.84 0.55
CA CYS A 20 8.45 6.47 -0.55
C CYS A 20 6.95 6.59 -0.26
N VAL A 21 6.31 5.51 0.21
CA VAL A 21 4.87 5.53 0.49
C VAL A 21 4.54 6.44 1.67
N MET A 22 5.27 6.33 2.79
CA MET A 22 5.01 7.18 3.96
C MET A 22 5.27 8.66 3.66
N GLY A 23 6.35 8.97 2.94
CA GLY A 23 6.67 10.33 2.53
C GLY A 23 5.64 10.88 1.54
N GLY A 24 5.42 10.17 0.42
CA GLY A 24 4.53 10.64 -0.63
C GLY A 24 3.07 10.75 -0.20
N LEU A 25 2.51 9.70 0.41
CA LEU A 25 1.12 9.72 0.88
C LEU A 25 0.95 10.68 2.07
N GLY A 26 1.94 10.74 2.96
CA GLY A 26 1.95 11.70 4.07
C GLY A 26 1.90 13.15 3.57
N THR A 27 2.73 13.50 2.59
CA THR A 27 2.71 14.82 1.95
C THR A 27 1.37 15.08 1.25
N MET A 28 0.84 14.13 0.49
CA MET A 28 -0.48 14.31 -0.16
C MET A 28 -1.61 14.57 0.85
N ILE A 29 -1.62 13.84 1.96
CA ILE A 29 -2.59 14.05 3.04
C ILE A 29 -2.40 15.43 3.65
N ALA A 30 -1.16 15.82 3.97
CA ALA A 30 -0.86 17.13 4.54
C ALA A 30 -1.33 18.27 3.63
N VAL A 31 -0.97 18.25 2.34
CA VAL A 31 -1.40 19.24 1.33
C VAL A 31 -2.93 19.28 1.19
N SER A 32 -3.61 18.16 1.40
CA SER A 32 -5.08 18.08 1.29
C SER A 32 -5.82 18.73 2.45
N VAL A 33 -5.26 18.72 3.67
CA VAL A 33 -5.98 19.07 4.91
C VAL A 33 -5.37 20.22 5.72
N ASP A 34 -4.10 20.54 5.52
CA ASP A 34 -3.39 21.62 6.21
C ASP A 34 -3.19 22.81 5.25
N ASP A 35 -3.53 24.01 5.70
CA ASP A 35 -3.50 25.22 4.87
C ASP A 35 -2.08 25.71 4.62
N ASN A 36 -1.18 25.63 5.61
CA ASN A 36 0.22 26.02 5.44
C ASN A 36 0.94 25.07 4.45
N ALA A 37 0.66 23.77 4.54
CA ALA A 37 1.18 22.77 3.62
C ALA A 37 0.64 22.98 2.20
N TRP A 38 -0.63 23.40 2.07
CA TRP A 38 -1.20 23.76 0.78
C TRP A 38 -0.50 24.99 0.19
N GLU A 39 -0.36 26.08 0.95
CA GLU A 39 0.29 27.32 0.47
C GLU A 39 1.72 27.06 0.00
N ALA A 40 2.51 26.29 0.77
CA ALA A 40 3.87 25.93 0.37
C ALA A 40 3.92 25.08 -0.91
N PHE A 41 2.92 24.22 -1.13
CA PHE A 41 2.80 23.42 -2.35
C PHE A 41 2.34 24.28 -3.55
N ASP A 42 1.38 25.16 -3.34
CA ASP A 42 0.83 26.06 -4.35
C ASP A 42 1.91 27.03 -4.86
N ASP A 43 2.69 27.61 -3.96
CA ASP A 43 3.86 28.46 -4.28
C ASP A 43 4.91 27.68 -5.09
N ALA A 44 5.26 26.46 -4.65
CA ALA A 44 6.24 25.61 -5.34
C ALA A 44 5.78 25.14 -6.74
N THR A 45 4.46 25.07 -6.97
CA THR A 45 3.88 24.60 -8.24
C THR A 45 3.35 25.74 -9.12
N GLY A 46 3.43 26.98 -8.64
CA GLY A 46 2.97 28.18 -9.35
C GLY A 46 1.45 28.23 -9.56
N GLY A 47 0.66 27.68 -8.64
CA GLY A 47 -0.81 27.71 -8.73
C GLY A 47 -1.42 26.92 -9.89
N THR A 48 -0.70 25.92 -10.39
CA THR A 48 -1.11 25.16 -11.59
C THR A 48 -2.12 24.04 -11.31
N VAL A 49 -2.35 23.71 -10.04
CA VAL A 49 -3.20 22.59 -9.62
C VAL A 49 -4.18 23.08 -8.58
N ASP A 50 -5.47 22.75 -8.74
CA ASP A 50 -6.48 23.05 -7.72
C ASP A 50 -6.37 22.12 -6.50
N ARG A 51 -6.58 22.66 -5.30
CA ARG A 51 -6.56 21.88 -4.06
C ARG A 51 -7.56 20.74 -4.04
N ASP A 52 -8.72 20.95 -4.64
CA ASP A 52 -9.76 19.94 -4.72
C ASP A 52 -9.36 18.76 -5.62
N THR A 53 -8.50 19.00 -6.63
CA THR A 53 -7.88 17.93 -7.42
C THR A 53 -6.95 17.07 -6.56
N ILE A 54 -6.12 17.70 -5.72
CA ILE A 54 -5.24 16.97 -4.78
C ILE A 54 -6.06 16.20 -3.74
N ARG A 55 -7.14 16.78 -3.20
CA ARG A 55 -8.05 16.11 -2.28
C ARG A 55 -8.73 14.90 -2.92
N ALA A 56 -9.23 15.05 -4.14
CA ALA A 56 -9.84 13.95 -4.89
C ALA A 56 -8.83 12.83 -5.16
N ALA A 57 -7.62 13.17 -5.61
CA ALA A 57 -6.55 12.19 -5.83
C ALA A 57 -6.13 11.47 -4.54
N THR A 58 -6.04 12.20 -3.43
CA THR A 58 -5.74 11.64 -2.10
C THR A 58 -6.85 10.69 -1.65
N GLY A 59 -8.11 11.10 -1.76
CA GLY A 59 -9.28 10.27 -1.44
C GLY A 59 -9.33 9.00 -2.29
N ALA A 60 -9.11 9.11 -3.60
CA ALA A 60 -9.05 7.96 -4.50
C ALA A 60 -7.90 7.00 -4.13
N THR A 61 -6.73 7.53 -3.79
CA THR A 61 -5.58 6.73 -3.36
C THR A 61 -5.86 5.99 -2.06
N VAL A 62 -6.38 6.67 -1.04
CA VAL A 62 -6.76 6.03 0.24
C VAL A 62 -7.85 4.98 0.02
N GLY A 63 -8.87 5.29 -0.78
CA GLY A 63 -9.93 4.35 -1.14
C GLY A 63 -9.41 3.09 -1.82
N LEU A 64 -8.47 3.25 -2.76
CA LEU A 64 -7.82 2.13 -3.44
C LEU A 64 -7.07 1.24 -2.44
N HIS A 65 -6.29 1.81 -1.53
CA HIS A 65 -5.57 1.06 -0.51
C HIS A 65 -6.51 0.26 0.42
N VAL A 66 -7.65 0.84 0.79
CA VAL A 66 -8.68 0.14 1.57
C VAL A 66 -9.27 -1.04 0.79
N LEU A 67 -9.63 -0.83 -0.47
CA LEU A 67 -10.18 -1.88 -1.33
C LEU A 67 -9.18 -3.02 -1.54
N GLU A 68 -7.91 -2.70 -1.83
CA GLU A 68 -6.83 -3.69 -1.98
C GLU A 68 -6.61 -4.49 -0.68
N ALA A 69 -6.69 -3.84 0.48
CA ALA A 69 -6.56 -4.50 1.78
C ALA A 69 -7.70 -5.50 2.04
N LEU A 70 -8.93 -5.12 1.69
CA LEU A 70 -10.10 -6.01 1.78
C LEU A 70 -9.96 -7.21 0.85
N ILE A 71 -9.56 -6.99 -0.40
CA ILE A 71 -9.31 -8.07 -1.36
C ILE A 71 -8.20 -9.00 -0.86
N SER A 72 -7.10 -8.43 -0.34
CA SER A 72 -5.99 -9.20 0.22
C SER A 72 -6.40 -10.05 1.42
N TRP A 73 -7.25 -9.50 2.30
CA TRP A 73 -7.82 -10.23 3.41
C TRP A 73 -8.66 -11.43 2.96
N ILE A 74 -9.58 -11.21 2.00
CA ILE A 74 -10.45 -12.26 1.46
C ILE A 74 -9.60 -13.37 0.82
N ILE A 75 -8.62 -13.00 -0.01
CA ILE A 75 -7.73 -13.97 -0.65
C ILE A 75 -6.93 -14.75 0.38
N ALA A 76 -6.33 -14.08 1.36
CA ALA A 76 -5.53 -14.75 2.39
C ALA A 76 -6.37 -15.70 3.24
N ARG A 77 -7.59 -15.28 3.61
CA ARG A 77 -8.52 -16.10 4.38
C ARG A 77 -9.00 -17.33 3.58
N ARG A 78 -9.35 -17.16 2.31
CA ARG A 78 -9.78 -18.27 1.44
C ARG A 78 -8.65 -19.25 1.13
N ALA A 79 -7.41 -18.77 1.09
CA ALA A 79 -6.23 -19.60 0.84
C ALA A 79 -5.66 -20.27 2.10
N GLY A 80 -6.29 -20.10 3.28
CA GLY A 80 -5.78 -20.69 4.52
C GLY A 80 -4.46 -20.10 5.02
N LEU A 81 -4.03 -18.94 4.51
CA LEU A 81 -2.74 -18.36 4.90
C LEU A 81 -2.74 -17.94 6.37
N ASP A 82 -1.61 -18.18 7.02
CA ASP A 82 -1.36 -17.70 8.37
C ASP A 82 -1.55 -16.19 8.50
N ARG A 83 -2.33 -15.79 9.51
CA ARG A 83 -2.55 -14.39 9.91
C ARG A 83 -3.03 -13.50 8.74
N PRO A 84 -4.22 -13.73 8.16
CA PRO A 84 -4.74 -12.97 7.02
C PRO A 84 -4.86 -11.46 7.29
N ARG A 85 -5.03 -11.06 8.55
CA ARG A 85 -5.01 -9.65 8.97
C ARG A 85 -3.67 -8.97 8.69
N ARG A 86 -2.53 -9.66 8.81
CA ARG A 86 -1.20 -9.09 8.52
C ARG A 86 -1.03 -8.84 7.02
N TRP A 87 -1.60 -9.68 6.16
CA TRP A 87 -1.64 -9.45 4.72
C TRP A 87 -2.47 -8.21 4.39
N ALA A 88 -3.66 -8.09 4.98
CA ALA A 88 -4.54 -6.94 4.80
C ALA A 88 -3.88 -5.63 5.25
N LEU A 89 -3.32 -5.59 6.47
CA LEU A 89 -2.63 -4.42 7.02
C LEU A 89 -1.41 -4.03 6.19
N SER A 90 -0.63 -5.02 5.73
CA SER A 90 0.47 -4.74 4.82
C SER A 90 -0.02 -4.15 3.51
N THR A 91 -1.07 -4.69 2.90
CA THR A 91 -1.61 -4.13 1.65
C THR A 91 -2.17 -2.73 1.87
N LEU A 92 -2.86 -2.48 2.99
CA LEU A 92 -3.35 -1.14 3.32
C LEU A 92 -2.21 -0.12 3.37
N LEU A 93 -1.08 -0.49 3.97
CA LEU A 93 0.05 0.43 4.14
C LEU A 93 0.91 0.55 2.88
N TRP A 94 1.02 -0.51 2.08
CA TRP A 94 2.06 -0.58 1.05
C TRP A 94 1.55 -0.85 -0.36
N GLY A 95 0.28 -1.17 -0.53
CA GLY A 95 -0.39 -1.43 -1.79
C GLY A 95 0.13 -2.65 -2.57
N PHE A 96 0.17 -2.49 -3.89
CA PHE A 96 0.44 -3.51 -4.90
C PHE A 96 1.63 -4.48 -4.69
N PRO A 97 2.80 -4.08 -4.14
CA PRO A 97 3.90 -5.02 -3.89
C PRO A 97 3.53 -6.18 -2.96
N VAL A 98 2.53 -5.99 -2.09
CA VAL A 98 2.03 -7.03 -1.20
C VAL A 98 1.21 -8.07 -1.97
N HIS A 99 0.47 -7.69 -3.01
CA HIS A 99 -0.26 -8.64 -3.86
C HIS A 99 0.66 -9.61 -4.58
N ARG A 100 1.83 -9.16 -5.07
CA ARG A 100 2.85 -10.06 -5.66
C ARG A 100 3.31 -11.12 -4.66
N ARG A 101 3.55 -10.71 -3.41
CA ARG A 101 3.96 -11.60 -2.32
C ARG A 101 2.84 -12.54 -1.90
N LEU A 102 1.60 -12.06 -1.87
CA LEU A 102 0.40 -12.85 -1.56
C LEU A 102 0.20 -13.96 -2.60
N ARG A 103 0.34 -13.64 -3.89
CA ARG A 103 0.29 -14.65 -4.96
C ARG A 103 1.38 -15.69 -4.83
N LYS A 104 2.58 -15.30 -4.39
CA LYS A 104 3.70 -16.23 -4.14
C LYS A 104 3.40 -17.14 -2.94
N ALA A 105 2.94 -16.58 -1.83
CA ALA A 105 2.57 -17.33 -0.63
C ALA A 105 1.45 -18.34 -0.92
N ARG A 106 0.39 -17.92 -1.63
CA ARG A 106 -0.69 -18.82 -2.06
C ARG A 106 -0.20 -20.00 -2.89
N ARG A 107 0.76 -19.78 -3.81
CA ARG A 107 1.34 -20.87 -4.61
C ARG A 107 2.20 -21.83 -3.78
N MET A 108 2.77 -21.36 -2.67
CA MET A 108 3.57 -22.20 -1.78
C MET A 108 2.67 -23.07 -0.91
N GLU A 109 1.60 -22.52 -0.35
CA GLU A 109 0.56 -23.29 0.36
C GLU A 109 -0.06 -24.37 -0.53
N LEU A 110 -0.47 -24.02 -1.75
CA LEU A 110 -1.09 -25.00 -2.66
C LEU A 110 -0.12 -26.10 -3.15
N ALA A 111 1.19 -25.94 -2.91
CA ALA A 111 2.21 -26.91 -3.30
C ALA A 111 2.78 -27.68 -2.09
N ALA A 112 2.30 -27.39 -0.87
CA ALA A 112 2.62 -28.07 0.38
C ALA A 112 1.54 -29.10 0.71
#